data_AF-A0A3M6UL79-F1
#
_entry.id   AF-A0A3M6UL79-F1
#
_cell.length_a   1.000
_cell.length_b   1.000
_cell.length_c   1.000
_cell.angle_alpha   90.00
_cell.angle_beta   90.00
_cell.angle_gamma   90.00
#
_symmetry.space_group_name_H-M   'P 1'
#
loop_
_entity.id
_entity.type
_entity.pdbx_description
1 polymer ?
#
loop_
_entity_poly.entity_id
_entity_poly.type
_entity_poly.pdbx_seq_one_letter_code
_entity_poly.pdbx_strand_id
1 'polypeptide(L)'
;MNELKSKASTYEPSPEGHWSKNFAALSIHRRKDWAVTVKGFNRFVWDFEGSTKKKTPENAFGTYQSHGSMLIANSEEALKAHDIDNGWDWTKVPGATTMTLTLSQIRLKKARNFSPLSYAGGVTYKGPQPLSSGVFGMDFHQPEYQFFDEDHPHPKVKLHFKKSVFFFQNVLVCLGSNIKIDNSGTATKARTTLFQDKLVRGASKFSIKMDGVTKDSSDLFEAVNPLSKNKKDGYTTLVDTKGNSYYIPRSSASDLKVHVQIQNSQTVAAVCSSGIYATAWLEHNSTNAKYEYAIFVKTDSYRSTATANWDRLHMNSNRVLYSVLQQDDKAHVVQFGISPQRNAIITPLYGYVIFDATSKLPKGGLITKVTKQCRIMVEQNSRSVFLSISYPDLNFNVDGELKTSGDVNKEELYELESREVEIEVTLSVDVKTTLSDSAVIVHGSPAGYQPRVEVKRLASSPPPGKGKIIVFKNLKNGFSVEVKLEK
;
A
#
# COMPACT_ATOMS: atom_id res chain seq x y z
N MET A 1 -16.83 -34.94 7.60
CA MET A 1 -16.45 -34.07 8.74
C MET A 1 -15.98 -34.88 9.96
N ASN A 2 -16.62 -36.00 10.30
CA ASN A 2 -16.21 -36.87 11.42
C ASN A 2 -14.81 -37.50 11.24
N GLU A 3 -14.42 -37.88 10.02
CA GLU A 3 -13.06 -38.40 9.73
C GLU A 3 -11.94 -37.36 9.81
N LEU A 4 -12.25 -36.07 9.62
CA LEU A 4 -11.27 -34.99 9.80
C LEU A 4 -11.08 -34.67 11.29
N LYS A 5 -12.17 -34.69 12.07
CA LYS A 5 -12.12 -34.51 13.53
C LYS A 5 -11.40 -35.65 14.25
N SER A 6 -11.39 -36.86 13.70
CA SER A 6 -10.66 -38.00 14.28
C SER A 6 -9.15 -37.98 13.97
N LYS A 7 -8.70 -37.22 12.96
CA LYS A 7 -7.30 -37.12 12.53
C LYS A 7 -6.62 -35.79 12.91
N ALA A 8 -7.38 -34.72 13.13
CA ALA A 8 -6.87 -33.42 13.55
C ALA A 8 -7.49 -33.01 14.89
N SER A 9 -6.64 -32.84 15.90
CA SER A 9 -7.07 -32.52 17.27
C SER A 9 -7.31 -31.04 17.53
N THR A 10 -6.85 -30.14 16.63
CA THR A 10 -6.99 -28.68 16.78
C THR A 10 -7.11 -27.98 15.42
N TYR A 11 -7.82 -26.84 15.40
CA TYR A 11 -7.89 -25.95 14.25
C TYR A 11 -6.59 -25.14 14.13
N GLU A 12 -6.17 -24.83 12.90
CA GLU A 12 -5.03 -23.94 12.69
C GLU A 12 -5.35 -22.53 13.23
N PRO A 13 -4.45 -21.90 14.01
CA PRO A 13 -4.64 -20.52 14.42
C PRO A 13 -4.63 -19.59 13.19
N SER A 14 -5.33 -18.46 13.28
CA SER A 14 -5.28 -17.41 12.27
C SER A 14 -3.82 -17.06 11.91
N PRO A 15 -3.42 -17.11 10.62
CA PRO A 15 -2.04 -16.81 10.25
C PRO A 15 -1.71 -15.35 10.56
N GLU A 16 -0.52 -15.11 11.09
CA GLU A 16 -0.05 -13.76 11.43
C GLU A 16 1.23 -13.43 10.67
N GLY A 17 1.27 -12.25 10.05
CA GLY A 17 2.47 -11.77 9.38
C GLY A 17 2.20 -10.79 8.25
N HIS A 18 3.20 -10.66 7.39
CA HIS A 18 3.15 -9.91 6.14
C HIS A 18 3.55 -10.82 4.98
N TRP A 19 2.88 -10.68 3.85
CA TRP A 19 3.21 -11.38 2.62
C TRP A 19 3.15 -10.43 1.43
N SER A 20 4.26 -10.32 0.71
CA SER A 20 4.31 -9.66 -0.60
C SER A 20 4.13 -10.71 -1.69
N LYS A 21 3.04 -10.59 -2.44
CA LYS A 21 2.66 -11.46 -3.55
C LYS A 21 2.85 -10.68 -4.86
N ASN A 22 4.12 -10.51 -5.26
CA ASN A 22 4.49 -9.62 -6.36
C ASN A 22 4.02 -10.10 -7.74
N PHE A 23 3.81 -11.40 -7.93
CA PHE A 23 3.09 -11.95 -9.10
C PHE A 23 1.65 -11.43 -9.25
N ALA A 24 1.08 -10.86 -8.20
CA ALA A 24 -0.25 -10.24 -8.22
C ALA A 24 -0.20 -8.73 -7.87
N ALA A 25 0.99 -8.14 -7.77
CA ALA A 25 1.21 -6.79 -7.27
C ALA A 25 0.42 -6.51 -5.97
N LEU A 26 0.44 -7.48 -5.04
CA LEU A 26 -0.42 -7.51 -3.85
C LEU A 26 0.43 -7.61 -2.59
N SER A 27 0.11 -6.81 -1.58
CA SER A 27 0.62 -6.97 -0.21
C SER A 27 -0.52 -7.36 0.72
N ILE A 28 -0.26 -8.32 1.61
CA ILE A 28 -1.22 -8.81 2.62
C ILE A 28 -0.57 -8.68 3.99
N HIS A 29 -1.24 -8.02 4.92
CA HIS A 29 -0.79 -7.85 6.29
C HIS A 29 -1.87 -8.30 7.25
N ARG A 30 -1.61 -9.35 8.04
CA ARG A 30 -2.62 -10.00 8.88
C ARG A 30 -2.16 -10.10 10.32
N ARG A 31 -3.07 -9.85 11.26
CA ARG A 31 -2.90 -10.21 12.68
C ARG A 31 -4.21 -10.76 13.19
N LYS A 32 -4.17 -11.96 13.76
CA LYS A 32 -5.35 -12.66 14.29
C LYS A 32 -6.49 -12.58 13.26
N ASP A 33 -7.60 -11.96 13.63
CA ASP A 33 -8.84 -12.00 12.87
C ASP A 33 -8.94 -10.89 11.81
N TRP A 34 -8.00 -9.95 11.79
CA TRP A 34 -7.99 -8.88 10.80
C TRP A 34 -6.89 -9.03 9.76
N ALA A 35 -7.20 -8.63 8.52
CA ALA A 35 -6.27 -8.57 7.41
C ALA A 35 -6.41 -7.24 6.65
N VAL A 36 -5.28 -6.74 6.15
CA VAL A 36 -5.21 -5.60 5.26
C VAL A 36 -4.60 -6.07 3.95
N THR A 37 -5.24 -5.77 2.83
CA THR A 37 -4.69 -6.02 1.50
C THR A 37 -4.47 -4.70 0.78
N VAL A 38 -3.38 -4.58 0.02
CA VAL A 38 -3.12 -3.45 -0.88
C VAL A 38 -2.81 -4.00 -2.26
N LYS A 39 -3.61 -3.61 -3.26
CA LYS A 39 -3.49 -4.10 -4.63
C LYS A 39 -3.08 -2.99 -5.60
N GLY A 40 -1.98 -3.22 -6.29
CA GLY A 40 -1.55 -2.46 -7.45
C GLY A 40 -1.69 -3.26 -8.75
N PHE A 41 -1.05 -2.72 -9.79
CA PHE A 41 -0.81 -3.37 -11.06
C PHE A 41 0.41 -2.73 -11.72
N ASN A 42 1.02 -3.40 -12.69
CA ASN A 42 2.27 -2.98 -13.31
C ASN A 42 2.30 -3.43 -14.79
N ARG A 43 3.48 -3.47 -15.41
CA ARG A 43 3.63 -3.91 -16.81
C ARG A 43 3.38 -5.42 -17.06
N PHE A 44 3.21 -6.22 -16.02
CA PHE A 44 2.99 -7.68 -16.10
C PHE A 44 1.74 -8.15 -15.32
N VAL A 45 1.17 -7.31 -14.48
CA VAL A 45 -0.08 -7.58 -13.75
C VAL A 45 -1.09 -6.53 -14.22
N TRP A 46 -2.25 -6.95 -14.70
CA TRP A 46 -3.28 -6.04 -15.20
C TRP A 46 -4.10 -5.39 -14.09
N ASP A 47 -4.74 -4.27 -14.43
CA ASP A 47 -5.53 -3.44 -13.52
C ASP A 47 -6.81 -4.10 -13.00
N PHE A 48 -7.67 -4.60 -13.89
CA PHE A 48 -8.90 -5.32 -13.53
C PHE A 48 -9.36 -6.22 -14.67
N GLU A 49 -10.20 -7.19 -14.35
CA GLU A 49 -10.93 -7.99 -15.33
C GLU A 49 -12.41 -7.64 -15.27
N GLY A 50 -13.05 -7.55 -16.45
CA GLY A 50 -14.47 -7.28 -16.56
C GLY A 50 -14.98 -7.42 -18.00
N SER A 51 -16.29 -7.61 -18.13
CA SER A 51 -17.02 -7.53 -19.39
C SER A 51 -17.71 -6.17 -19.48
N THR A 52 -17.25 -5.35 -20.41
CA THR A 52 -17.81 -4.01 -20.67
C THR A 52 -18.95 -4.04 -21.68
N LYS A 53 -19.26 -5.23 -22.24
CA LYS A 53 -20.32 -5.45 -23.23
C LYS A 53 -21.69 -5.11 -22.67
N LYS A 54 -22.52 -4.40 -23.44
CA LYS A 54 -23.84 -3.88 -23.01
C LYS A 54 -24.81 -4.96 -22.51
N LYS A 55 -24.76 -6.19 -23.02
CA LYS A 55 -25.75 -7.24 -22.72
C LYS A 55 -25.43 -8.09 -21.48
N THR A 56 -24.15 -8.20 -21.11
CA THR A 56 -23.67 -9.01 -19.99
C THR A 56 -22.53 -8.28 -19.29
N PRO A 57 -22.81 -7.12 -18.66
CA PRO A 57 -21.79 -6.39 -17.93
C PRO A 57 -21.33 -7.18 -16.71
N GLU A 58 -20.01 -7.31 -16.55
CA GLU A 58 -19.39 -7.91 -15.36
C GLU A 58 -18.25 -6.99 -14.94
N ASN A 59 -18.22 -6.60 -13.66
CA ASN A 59 -17.26 -5.61 -13.15
C ASN A 59 -17.17 -4.35 -14.04
N ALA A 60 -18.33 -3.82 -14.44
CA ALA A 60 -18.42 -2.73 -15.43
C ALA A 60 -17.69 -1.44 -15.03
N PHE A 61 -17.41 -1.26 -13.73
CA PHE A 61 -16.80 -0.07 -13.13
C PHE A 61 -15.49 -0.38 -12.39
N GLY A 62 -14.83 -1.49 -12.73
CA GLY A 62 -13.58 -1.94 -12.10
C GLY A 62 -12.34 -1.09 -12.38
N THR A 63 -12.45 0.01 -13.13
CA THR A 63 -11.33 0.85 -13.60
C THR A 63 -10.33 1.24 -12.52
N TYR A 64 -10.80 1.51 -11.29
CA TYR A 64 -9.95 1.92 -10.17
C TYR A 64 -9.60 0.78 -9.18
N GLN A 65 -9.95 -0.47 -9.50
CA GLN A 65 -9.79 -1.63 -8.60
C GLN A 65 -8.35 -1.86 -8.16
N SER A 66 -7.36 -1.52 -8.99
CA SER A 66 -5.93 -1.72 -8.68
C SER A 66 -5.11 -0.43 -8.65
N HIS A 67 -5.75 0.72 -8.48
CA HIS A 67 -5.04 2.02 -8.39
C HIS A 67 -4.38 2.22 -7.01
N GLY A 68 -3.85 1.13 -6.42
CA GLY A 68 -3.44 1.02 -5.02
C GLY A 68 -4.59 0.93 -4.05
N SER A 69 -5.65 0.22 -4.41
CA SER A 69 -6.77 0.00 -3.52
C SER A 69 -6.32 -0.73 -2.26
N MET A 70 -7.01 -0.46 -1.15
CA MET A 70 -6.74 -1.04 0.14
C MET A 70 -8.05 -1.53 0.77
N LEU A 71 -8.08 -2.78 1.19
CA LEU A 71 -9.19 -3.34 1.96
C LEU A 71 -8.70 -3.66 3.37
N ILE A 72 -9.45 -3.21 4.38
CA ILE A 72 -9.25 -3.56 5.79
C ILE A 72 -10.41 -4.45 6.20
N ALA A 73 -10.13 -5.74 6.35
CA ALA A 73 -11.08 -6.74 6.81
C ALA A 73 -10.86 -6.97 8.30
N ASN A 74 -11.65 -6.31 9.17
CA ASN A 74 -11.54 -6.47 10.62
C ASN A 74 -12.22 -7.74 11.14
N SER A 75 -13.34 -8.13 10.52
CA SER A 75 -14.12 -9.34 10.77
C SER A 75 -15.19 -9.48 9.68
N GLU A 76 -15.85 -10.63 9.57
CA GLU A 76 -16.97 -10.84 8.64
C GLU A 76 -18.12 -9.85 8.88
N GLU A 77 -18.46 -9.58 10.15
CA GLU A 77 -19.52 -8.63 10.49
C GLU A 77 -19.15 -7.20 10.07
N ALA A 78 -17.91 -6.79 10.34
CA ALA A 78 -17.46 -5.44 10.00
C ALA A 78 -17.33 -5.24 8.48
N LEU A 79 -17.07 -6.31 7.72
CA LEU A 79 -17.03 -6.29 6.25
C LEU A 79 -18.41 -6.01 5.61
N LYS A 80 -19.52 -6.13 6.35
CA LYS A 80 -20.84 -5.71 5.84
C LYS A 80 -20.91 -4.20 5.53
N ALA A 81 -20.00 -3.40 6.10
CA ALA A 81 -19.86 -1.99 5.74
C ALA A 81 -19.24 -1.79 4.34
N HIS A 82 -18.50 -2.78 3.82
CA HIS A 82 -17.97 -2.79 2.46
C HIS A 82 -18.99 -3.40 1.49
N ASP A 83 -20.12 -2.71 1.32
CA ASP A 83 -21.24 -3.14 0.48
C ASP A 83 -21.09 -2.55 -0.93
N ILE A 84 -20.79 -3.39 -1.92
CA ILE A 84 -20.62 -2.99 -3.32
C ILE A 84 -21.91 -3.05 -4.14
N ASP A 85 -22.99 -3.59 -3.58
CA ASP A 85 -24.23 -3.86 -4.31
C ASP A 85 -25.29 -2.77 -4.11
N ASN A 86 -25.17 -1.95 -3.06
CA ASN A 86 -26.22 -1.02 -2.65
C ASN A 86 -25.77 0.44 -2.60
N GLY A 87 -25.50 1.06 -3.75
CA GLY A 87 -25.14 2.48 -3.85
C GLY A 87 -23.64 2.79 -3.76
N TRP A 88 -22.79 1.77 -3.95
CA TRP A 88 -21.33 1.91 -3.91
C TRP A 88 -20.79 2.87 -4.98
N ASP A 89 -20.04 3.88 -4.57
CA ASP A 89 -19.35 4.79 -5.46
C ASP A 89 -18.02 4.16 -5.94
N TRP A 90 -18.07 3.57 -7.14
CA TRP A 90 -16.92 2.97 -7.85
C TRP A 90 -15.79 3.96 -8.15
N THR A 91 -16.06 5.26 -8.04
CA THR A 91 -15.08 6.31 -8.28
C THR A 91 -14.24 6.62 -7.01
N LYS A 92 -14.66 6.11 -5.85
CA LYS A 92 -14.01 6.29 -4.53
C LYS A 92 -13.64 4.95 -3.86
N VAL A 93 -12.89 4.10 -4.57
CA VAL A 93 -12.37 2.84 -4.01
C VAL A 93 -11.40 3.15 -2.85
N PRO A 94 -11.57 2.58 -1.64
CA PRO A 94 -10.69 2.81 -0.50
C PRO A 94 -9.21 2.53 -0.83
N GLY A 95 -8.30 3.35 -0.33
CA GLY A 95 -6.85 3.34 -0.60
C GLY A 95 -6.44 3.86 -1.98
N ALA A 96 -7.31 3.74 -2.99
CA ALA A 96 -6.98 4.14 -4.35
C ALA A 96 -6.84 5.65 -4.50
N THR A 97 -5.91 6.07 -5.36
CA THR A 97 -5.86 7.45 -5.86
C THR A 97 -6.56 7.48 -7.22
N THR A 98 -7.62 8.28 -7.34
CA THR A 98 -8.53 8.34 -8.48
C THR A 98 -8.76 9.79 -8.91
N MET A 99 -9.64 10.00 -9.89
CA MET A 99 -10.01 11.33 -10.38
C MET A 99 -11.47 11.64 -10.04
N THR A 100 -11.83 12.92 -10.00
CA THR A 100 -13.23 13.39 -9.87
C THR A 100 -14.01 13.21 -11.19
N LEU A 101 -14.08 11.96 -11.66
CA LEU A 101 -14.92 11.54 -12.78
C LEU A 101 -16.24 10.97 -12.25
N THR A 102 -17.29 11.06 -13.07
CA THR A 102 -18.59 10.42 -12.81
C THR A 102 -18.54 8.92 -13.09
N LEU A 103 -19.55 8.18 -12.64
CA LEU A 103 -19.66 6.73 -12.85
C LEU A 103 -19.65 6.35 -14.34
N SER A 104 -20.31 7.12 -15.20
CA SER A 104 -20.30 6.86 -16.65
C SER A 104 -18.94 7.13 -17.28
N GLN A 105 -18.25 8.18 -16.84
CA GLN A 105 -16.94 8.59 -17.36
C GLN A 105 -15.82 7.59 -17.04
N ILE A 106 -15.90 6.86 -15.93
CA ILE A 106 -14.85 5.87 -15.60
C ILE A 106 -14.97 4.56 -16.39
N ARG A 107 -16.07 4.33 -17.12
CA ARG A 107 -16.30 3.05 -17.81
C ARG A 107 -15.37 2.92 -19.02
N LEU A 108 -14.77 1.75 -19.19
CA LEU A 108 -13.89 1.44 -20.31
C LEU A 108 -14.57 0.58 -21.38
N LYS A 109 -14.08 0.64 -22.62
CA LYS A 109 -14.40 -0.30 -23.73
C LYS A 109 -13.70 -1.65 -23.53
N LYS A 110 -12.51 -1.67 -22.93
CA LYS A 110 -11.71 -2.88 -22.69
C LYS A 110 -11.14 -2.88 -21.26
N ALA A 111 -11.11 -4.06 -20.65
CA ALA A 111 -10.45 -4.33 -19.37
C ALA A 111 -9.07 -4.99 -19.60
N ARG A 112 -8.39 -5.34 -18.51
CA ARG A 112 -7.08 -5.99 -18.47
C ARG A 112 -5.98 -5.16 -19.14
N ASN A 113 -5.83 -3.92 -18.66
CA ASN A 113 -4.79 -3.01 -19.11
C ASN A 113 -3.56 -3.15 -18.22
N PHE A 114 -2.38 -3.05 -18.82
CA PHE A 114 -1.10 -3.04 -18.11
C PHE A 114 -0.60 -1.60 -17.99
N SER A 115 0.13 -1.33 -16.90
CA SER A 115 0.79 -0.04 -16.70
C SER A 115 2.04 0.03 -17.59
N PRO A 116 2.34 1.18 -18.21
CA PRO A 116 3.59 1.35 -18.95
C PRO A 116 4.83 1.32 -18.03
N LEU A 117 4.65 1.57 -16.73
CA LEU A 117 5.71 1.40 -15.73
C LEU A 117 5.60 0.06 -15.01
N SER A 118 6.75 -0.49 -14.59
CA SER A 118 6.82 -1.79 -13.95
C SER A 118 6.71 -1.78 -12.42
N TYR A 119 6.52 -0.61 -11.82
CA TYR A 119 6.78 -0.44 -10.38
C TYR A 119 5.50 -0.54 -9.56
N ALA A 120 5.07 -1.76 -9.26
CA ALA A 120 4.10 -2.01 -8.20
C ALA A 120 4.36 -3.36 -7.54
N GLY A 121 4.39 -3.37 -6.20
CA GLY A 121 4.61 -4.55 -5.38
C GLY A 121 5.24 -4.19 -4.04
N GLY A 122 5.68 -5.18 -3.29
CA GLY A 122 6.16 -5.01 -1.92
C GLY A 122 7.35 -5.87 -1.52
N VAL A 123 7.79 -5.69 -0.27
CA VAL A 123 8.80 -6.51 0.40
C VAL A 123 8.27 -7.00 1.74
N THR A 124 8.57 -8.26 2.06
CA THR A 124 8.28 -8.89 3.34
C THR A 124 9.53 -8.83 4.22
N TYR A 125 9.36 -8.50 5.50
CA TYR A 125 10.45 -8.43 6.48
C TYR A 125 10.14 -9.34 7.67
N LYS A 126 11.09 -10.21 8.01
CA LYS A 126 10.99 -11.26 9.03
C LYS A 126 9.83 -12.24 8.84
N GLY A 127 9.26 -12.36 7.64
CA GLY A 127 8.31 -13.44 7.33
C GLY A 127 8.97 -14.83 7.41
N PRO A 128 8.28 -15.90 7.81
CA PRO A 128 6.87 -16.01 8.20
C PRO A 128 6.63 -15.79 9.71
N GLN A 129 7.54 -15.11 10.41
CA GLN A 129 7.41 -14.94 11.87
C GLN A 129 6.14 -14.15 12.21
N PRO A 130 5.48 -14.48 13.34
CA PRO A 130 4.45 -13.62 13.91
C PRO A 130 4.97 -12.19 14.01
N LEU A 131 4.12 -11.21 13.68
CA LEU A 131 4.45 -9.78 13.65
C LEU A 131 5.39 -9.30 12.52
N SER A 132 5.69 -10.14 11.51
CA SER A 132 6.42 -9.71 10.31
C SER A 132 5.80 -8.44 9.69
N SER A 133 6.67 -7.57 9.19
CA SER A 133 6.32 -6.25 8.66
C SER A 133 6.57 -6.23 7.16
N GLY A 134 6.15 -5.17 6.49
CA GLY A 134 6.39 -5.05 5.07
C GLY A 134 6.12 -3.67 4.54
N VAL A 135 6.36 -3.51 3.25
CA VAL A 135 6.09 -2.26 2.53
C VAL A 135 5.52 -2.60 1.17
N PHE A 136 4.50 -1.86 0.74
CA PHE A 136 4.02 -1.81 -0.63
C PHE A 136 4.43 -0.47 -1.25
N GLY A 137 4.81 -0.45 -2.53
CA GLY A 137 5.17 0.77 -3.23
C GLY A 137 4.87 0.70 -4.71
N MET A 138 4.38 1.80 -5.27
CA MET A 138 3.77 1.88 -6.58
C MET A 138 4.06 3.21 -7.27
N ASP A 139 4.64 3.18 -8.47
CA ASP A 139 4.80 4.31 -9.39
C ASP A 139 3.80 4.14 -10.53
N PHE A 140 2.69 4.85 -10.42
CA PHE A 140 1.55 4.67 -11.29
C PHE A 140 1.57 5.70 -12.41
N HIS A 141 1.58 5.19 -13.64
CA HIS A 141 1.23 5.93 -14.83
C HIS A 141 -0.02 5.28 -15.43
N GLN A 142 -1.07 6.08 -15.65
CA GLN A 142 -2.30 5.55 -16.20
C GLN A 142 -2.09 4.95 -17.60
N PRO A 143 -2.60 3.74 -17.88
CA PRO A 143 -2.60 3.16 -19.22
C PRO A 143 -3.33 4.03 -20.25
N GLU A 144 -3.20 3.68 -21.53
CA GLU A 144 -4.06 4.17 -22.60
C GLU A 144 -5.47 3.58 -22.48
N TYR A 145 -6.25 4.15 -21.57
CA TYR A 145 -7.64 3.78 -21.35
C TYR A 145 -8.51 4.18 -22.53
N GLN A 146 -9.21 3.18 -23.08
CA GLN A 146 -10.25 3.36 -24.08
C GLN A 146 -11.57 3.58 -23.35
N PHE A 147 -11.94 4.83 -23.11
CA PHE A 147 -13.21 5.16 -22.46
C PHE A 147 -14.41 4.71 -23.30
N PHE A 148 -15.47 4.28 -22.63
CA PHE A 148 -16.66 3.72 -23.25
C PHE A 148 -17.43 4.73 -24.09
N ASP A 149 -17.59 5.95 -23.54
CA ASP A 149 -18.28 7.05 -24.18
C ASP A 149 -17.40 7.71 -25.25
N GLU A 150 -17.95 7.96 -26.44
CA GLU A 150 -17.22 8.59 -27.55
C GLU A 150 -17.10 10.09 -27.37
N ASP A 151 -18.09 10.71 -26.71
CA ASP A 151 -18.11 12.14 -26.39
C ASP A 151 -17.51 12.41 -24.99
N HIS A 152 -16.66 11.51 -24.50
CA HIS A 152 -16.03 11.65 -23.19
C HIS A 152 -15.29 13.00 -23.09
N PRO A 153 -15.57 13.85 -22.09
CA PRO A 153 -15.06 15.23 -22.05
C PRO A 153 -13.54 15.31 -21.85
N HIS A 154 -12.93 14.22 -21.37
CA HIS A 154 -11.48 14.13 -21.12
C HIS A 154 -10.89 12.84 -21.71
N PRO A 155 -10.95 12.61 -23.03
CA PRO A 155 -10.67 11.30 -23.63
C PRO A 155 -9.18 10.92 -23.57
N LYS A 156 -8.31 11.90 -23.27
CA LYS A 156 -6.85 11.74 -23.15
C LYS A 156 -6.34 11.99 -21.73
N VAL A 157 -7.21 12.01 -20.72
CA VAL A 157 -6.83 12.26 -19.32
C VAL A 157 -5.84 11.22 -18.82
N LYS A 158 -4.82 11.65 -18.07
CA LYS A 158 -3.80 10.77 -17.50
C LYS A 158 -3.52 11.09 -16.05
N LEU A 159 -3.83 10.16 -15.16
CA LEU A 159 -3.42 10.24 -13.76
C LEU A 159 -2.01 9.66 -13.59
N HIS A 160 -1.18 10.36 -12.81
CA HIS A 160 0.12 9.89 -12.36
C HIS A 160 0.23 10.08 -10.84
N PHE A 161 0.83 9.13 -10.16
CA PHE A 161 1.17 9.28 -8.74
C PHE A 161 2.22 8.25 -8.30
N LYS A 162 2.96 8.59 -7.24
CA LYS A 162 3.76 7.64 -6.47
C LYS A 162 3.07 7.39 -5.14
N LYS A 163 3.01 6.13 -4.73
CA LYS A 163 2.26 5.68 -3.55
C LYS A 163 3.01 4.60 -2.80
N SER A 164 2.96 4.64 -1.47
CA SER A 164 3.44 3.57 -0.62
C SER A 164 2.59 3.35 0.61
N VAL A 165 2.57 2.12 1.09
CA VAL A 165 1.97 1.75 2.38
C VAL A 165 3.02 0.98 3.19
N PHE A 166 3.34 1.48 4.37
CA PHE A 166 4.27 0.84 5.31
C PHE A 166 3.48 0.12 6.39
N PHE A 167 3.72 -1.17 6.56
CA PHE A 167 2.97 -2.04 7.45
C PHE A 167 3.82 -2.40 8.67
N PHE A 168 3.40 -1.95 9.86
CA PHE A 168 4.09 -2.25 11.10
C PHE A 168 3.10 -2.56 12.22
N GLN A 169 3.10 -3.81 12.69
CA GLN A 169 2.14 -4.30 13.70
C GLN A 169 0.69 -4.00 13.28
N ASN A 170 -0.04 -3.11 13.96
CA ASN A 170 -1.40 -2.71 13.57
C ASN A 170 -1.46 -1.25 13.07
N VAL A 171 -0.30 -0.68 12.73
CA VAL A 171 -0.17 0.68 12.17
C VAL A 171 0.19 0.58 10.70
N LEU A 172 -0.53 1.34 9.88
CA LEU A 172 -0.26 1.55 8.47
C LEU A 172 0.12 3.02 8.28
N VAL A 173 1.21 3.30 7.58
CA VAL A 173 1.55 4.67 7.15
C VAL A 173 1.41 4.73 5.64
N CYS A 174 0.51 5.59 5.15
CA CYS A 174 0.15 5.73 3.75
C CYS A 174 0.67 7.06 3.21
N LEU A 175 1.59 6.98 2.23
CA LEU A 175 2.20 8.15 1.61
C LEU A 175 1.90 8.19 0.11
N GLY A 176 1.61 9.39 -0.39
CA GLY A 176 1.55 9.69 -1.82
C GLY A 176 2.39 10.90 -2.18
N SER A 177 2.98 10.93 -3.37
CA SER A 177 3.71 12.08 -3.92
C SER A 177 3.52 12.15 -5.42
N ASN A 178 3.91 13.28 -6.02
CA ASN A 178 3.88 13.48 -7.47
C ASN A 178 2.53 13.19 -8.10
N ILE A 179 1.46 13.50 -7.36
CA ILE A 179 0.10 13.31 -7.83
C ILE A 179 -0.19 14.43 -8.82
N LYS A 180 -0.46 14.06 -10.07
CA LYS A 180 -0.81 15.00 -11.13
C LYS A 180 -1.77 14.36 -12.12
N ILE A 181 -2.52 15.21 -12.81
CA ILE A 181 -3.37 14.81 -13.92
C ILE A 181 -2.95 15.61 -15.13
N ASP A 182 -2.55 14.93 -16.20
CA ASP A 182 -2.30 15.54 -17.49
C ASP A 182 -3.60 15.47 -18.33
N ASN A 183 -3.85 16.45 -19.18
CA ASN A 183 -5.05 16.55 -20.04
C ASN A 183 -6.41 16.51 -19.29
N SER A 184 -6.47 17.08 -18.09
CA SER A 184 -7.63 17.05 -17.18
C SER A 184 -8.72 18.08 -17.46
N GLY A 185 -8.43 19.11 -18.26
CA GLY A 185 -9.17 20.38 -18.20
C GLY A 185 -9.04 21.07 -16.83
N THR A 186 -9.85 22.10 -16.58
CA THR A 186 -9.81 22.86 -15.31
C THR A 186 -10.63 22.25 -14.17
N ALA A 187 -11.51 21.28 -14.45
CA ALA A 187 -12.48 20.77 -13.48
C ALA A 187 -12.10 19.45 -12.81
N THR A 188 -11.27 18.61 -13.45
CA THR A 188 -10.93 17.28 -12.91
C THR A 188 -9.80 17.39 -11.89
N LYS A 189 -10.02 16.89 -10.67
CA LYS A 189 -9.03 16.81 -9.59
C LYS A 189 -8.66 15.37 -9.26
N ALA A 190 -7.46 15.18 -8.72
CA ALA A 190 -7.07 13.89 -8.16
C ALA A 190 -7.60 13.79 -6.73
N ARG A 191 -7.86 12.56 -6.27
CA ARG A 191 -8.26 12.31 -4.88
C ARG A 191 -7.78 10.96 -4.39
N THR A 192 -7.62 10.79 -3.08
CA THR A 192 -7.29 9.51 -2.45
C THR A 192 -8.32 9.15 -1.41
N THR A 193 -9.00 8.02 -1.56
CA THR A 193 -10.07 7.62 -0.64
C THR A 193 -9.49 6.94 0.60
N LEU A 194 -9.88 7.38 1.80
CA LEU A 194 -9.48 6.78 3.08
C LEU A 194 -10.40 5.60 3.43
N PHE A 195 -11.71 5.83 3.39
CA PHE A 195 -12.74 4.81 3.53
C PHE A 195 -14.03 5.23 2.82
N GLN A 196 -14.85 4.24 2.49
CA GLN A 196 -16.21 4.35 2.00
C GLN A 196 -16.98 3.21 2.65
N ASP A 197 -17.81 3.53 3.63
CA ASP A 197 -18.44 2.55 4.51
C ASP A 197 -19.96 2.78 4.54
N LYS A 198 -20.72 1.70 4.33
CA LYS A 198 -22.18 1.71 4.40
C LYS A 198 -22.64 1.94 5.84
N LEU A 199 -23.60 2.85 6.01
CA LEU A 199 -24.32 3.08 7.24
C LEU A 199 -25.68 2.37 7.18
N VAL A 200 -26.05 1.68 8.25
CA VAL A 200 -27.29 0.89 8.33
C VAL A 200 -28.26 1.58 9.29
N ARG A 201 -29.47 1.87 8.81
CA ARG A 201 -30.52 2.52 9.62
C ARG A 201 -30.85 1.68 10.86
N GLY A 202 -30.89 2.33 12.02
CA GLY A 202 -31.18 1.68 13.30
C GLY A 202 -30.06 0.81 13.86
N ALA A 203 -28.90 0.72 13.20
CA ALA A 203 -27.77 -0.08 13.65
C ALA A 203 -26.58 0.81 14.03
N SER A 204 -26.53 1.23 15.30
CA SER A 204 -25.51 2.14 15.86
C SER A 204 -24.05 1.68 15.66
N LYS A 205 -23.83 0.38 15.46
CA LYS A 205 -22.51 -0.19 15.13
C LYS A 205 -21.95 0.25 13.77
N PHE A 206 -22.79 0.68 12.84
CA PHE A 206 -22.36 1.25 11.55
C PHE A 206 -22.39 2.77 11.63
N SER A 207 -21.50 3.32 12.46
CA SER A 207 -21.31 4.77 12.63
C SER A 207 -19.83 5.12 12.50
N ILE A 208 -19.55 6.34 12.05
CA ILE A 208 -18.19 6.89 12.04
C ILE A 208 -18.01 7.84 13.23
N LYS A 209 -16.76 8.17 13.55
CA LYS A 209 -16.46 9.29 14.44
C LYS A 209 -15.58 10.31 13.74
N MET A 210 -15.89 11.57 13.97
CA MET A 210 -15.14 12.71 13.46
C MET A 210 -14.83 13.62 14.65
N ASP A 211 -13.55 13.71 15.02
CA ASP A 211 -13.10 14.37 16.25
C ASP A 211 -13.90 13.98 17.49
N GLY A 212 -14.15 12.69 17.65
CA GLY A 212 -14.88 12.11 18.79
C GLY A 212 -16.40 12.21 18.70
N VAL A 213 -16.96 12.96 17.74
CA VAL A 213 -18.41 13.05 17.52
C VAL A 213 -18.86 11.90 16.64
N THR A 214 -19.80 11.08 17.13
CA THR A 214 -20.41 9.98 16.37
C THR A 214 -21.35 10.53 15.30
N LYS A 215 -21.30 9.93 14.10
CA LYS A 215 -22.19 10.20 12.98
C LYS A 215 -22.75 8.90 12.42
N ASP A 216 -24.06 8.81 12.27
CA ASP A 216 -24.75 7.63 11.74
C ASP A 216 -25.63 7.95 10.52
N SER A 217 -26.45 6.98 10.10
CA SER A 217 -27.32 7.10 8.93
C SER A 217 -28.36 8.24 8.98
N SER A 218 -28.59 8.85 10.15
CA SER A 218 -29.50 9.99 10.35
C SER A 218 -28.80 11.35 10.21
N ASP A 219 -27.47 11.39 10.32
CA ASP A 219 -26.65 12.59 10.17
C ASP A 219 -26.26 12.82 8.71
N LEU A 220 -27.21 13.10 7.81
CA LEU A 220 -26.86 13.41 6.41
C LEU A 220 -26.22 14.81 6.30
N PHE A 221 -25.06 14.89 5.64
CA PHE A 221 -24.39 16.15 5.34
C PHE A 221 -23.53 16.06 4.07
N GLU A 222 -23.51 17.16 3.32
CA GLU A 222 -22.65 17.35 2.15
C GLU A 222 -21.16 17.36 2.51
N ALA A 223 -20.29 17.26 1.52
CA ALA A 223 -18.84 17.22 1.71
C ALA A 223 -18.31 18.44 2.50
N VAL A 224 -17.77 18.18 3.70
CA VAL A 224 -17.11 19.19 4.55
C VAL A 224 -15.64 18.85 4.75
N ASN A 225 -14.80 19.86 5.05
CA ASN A 225 -13.49 19.61 5.64
C ASN A 225 -13.62 19.68 7.17
N PRO A 226 -13.45 18.56 7.90
CA PRO A 226 -13.59 18.53 9.34
C PRO A 226 -12.29 18.96 10.03
N LEU A 227 -11.88 20.22 9.83
CA LEU A 227 -10.66 20.73 10.45
C LEU A 227 -10.75 20.60 11.98
N SER A 228 -9.69 20.03 12.56
CA SER A 228 -9.56 19.84 14.00
C SER A 228 -9.82 21.12 14.80
N LYS A 229 -10.64 20.98 15.85
CA LYS A 229 -10.87 22.05 16.84
C LYS A 229 -9.60 22.37 17.65
N ASN A 230 -8.66 21.43 17.75
CA ASN A 230 -7.38 21.64 18.42
C ASN A 230 -6.35 22.23 17.44
N LYS A 231 -6.35 23.58 17.34
CA LYS A 231 -5.43 24.34 16.47
C LYS A 231 -3.94 24.16 16.81
N LYS A 232 -3.60 23.64 17.99
CA LYS A 232 -2.21 23.56 18.48
C LYS A 232 -1.41 22.52 17.71
N ASP A 233 -1.96 21.32 17.54
CA ASP A 233 -1.27 20.20 16.89
C ASP A 233 -1.64 20.08 15.40
N GLY A 234 -2.85 20.53 15.03
CA GLY A 234 -3.27 20.71 13.63
C GLY A 234 -3.53 19.43 12.83
N TYR A 235 -3.46 18.25 13.45
CA TYR A 235 -3.91 16.98 12.87
C TYR A 235 -5.41 16.77 13.09
N THR A 236 -6.03 15.97 12.24
CA THR A 236 -7.44 15.55 12.33
C THR A 236 -7.52 14.04 12.49
N THR A 237 -8.51 13.55 13.24
CA THR A 237 -8.75 12.11 13.38
C THR A 237 -10.15 11.70 12.96
N LEU A 238 -10.23 10.57 12.27
CA LEU A 238 -11.49 9.92 11.94
C LEU A 238 -11.49 8.49 12.50
N VAL A 239 -12.68 7.94 12.72
CA VAL A 239 -12.87 6.51 12.99
C VAL A 239 -13.92 5.99 12.01
N ASP A 240 -13.58 4.94 11.27
CA ASP A 240 -14.50 4.31 10.32
C ASP A 240 -15.52 3.39 11.04
N THR A 241 -16.45 2.80 10.29
CA THR A 241 -17.49 1.93 10.87
C THR A 241 -16.95 0.62 11.43
N LYS A 242 -15.73 0.23 11.04
CA LYS A 242 -15.01 -0.96 11.53
C LYS A 242 -14.17 -0.63 12.78
N GLY A 243 -14.18 0.62 13.24
CA GLY A 243 -13.43 1.10 14.39
C GLY A 243 -11.97 1.43 14.11
N ASN A 244 -11.52 1.39 12.86
CA ASN A 244 -10.15 1.77 12.50
C ASN A 244 -10.01 3.28 12.64
N SER A 245 -8.94 3.72 13.31
CA SER A 245 -8.68 5.14 13.50
C SER A 245 -7.70 5.65 12.45
N TYR A 246 -8.06 6.74 11.80
CA TYR A 246 -7.27 7.44 10.80
C TYR A 246 -6.69 8.70 11.43
N TYR A 247 -5.38 8.88 11.31
CA TYR A 247 -4.66 10.08 11.67
C TYR A 247 -4.26 10.81 10.39
N ILE A 248 -4.70 12.06 10.25
CA ILE A 248 -4.39 12.92 9.12
C ILE A 248 -3.56 14.10 9.66
N PRO A 249 -2.24 14.14 9.39
CA PRO A 249 -1.38 15.21 9.87
C PRO A 249 -1.78 16.56 9.24
N ARG A 250 -1.32 17.65 9.86
CA ARG A 250 -1.56 19.02 9.39
C ARG A 250 -1.21 19.24 7.91
N SER A 251 -0.19 18.55 7.41
CA SER A 251 0.25 18.60 6.00
C SER A 251 -0.78 18.07 5.00
N SER A 252 -1.78 17.30 5.45
CA SER A 252 -2.84 16.74 4.59
C SER A 252 -4.25 17.05 5.07
N ALA A 253 -4.41 17.64 6.27
CA ALA A 253 -5.72 17.95 6.85
C ALA A 253 -6.53 18.97 6.01
N SER A 254 -5.87 19.88 5.28
CA SER A 254 -6.56 20.84 4.40
C SER A 254 -7.28 20.18 3.22
N ASP A 255 -6.78 19.02 2.78
CA ASP A 255 -7.31 18.30 1.63
C ASP A 255 -8.42 17.32 2.05
N LEU A 256 -8.58 17.08 3.34
CA LEU A 256 -9.57 16.15 3.87
C LEU A 256 -10.99 16.62 3.59
N LYS A 257 -11.79 15.69 3.08
CA LYS A 257 -13.23 15.80 2.87
C LYS A 257 -13.92 14.60 3.48
N VAL A 258 -15.06 14.85 4.12
CA VAL A 258 -15.94 13.82 4.66
C VAL A 258 -17.38 14.18 4.32
N HIS A 259 -18.20 13.19 3.97
CA HIS A 259 -19.65 13.34 3.86
C HIS A 259 -20.36 12.13 4.46
N VAL A 260 -21.63 12.30 4.79
CA VAL A 260 -22.58 11.21 4.98
C VAL A 260 -23.77 11.49 4.08
N GLN A 261 -23.97 10.68 3.04
CA GLN A 261 -25.00 10.97 2.04
C GLN A 261 -25.65 9.69 1.49
N ILE A 262 -26.82 9.87 0.89
CA ILE A 262 -27.42 8.86 0.02
C ILE A 262 -26.62 8.85 -1.28
N GLN A 263 -25.95 7.75 -1.56
CA GLN A 263 -25.22 7.52 -2.81
C GLN A 263 -26.10 6.73 -3.76
N ASN A 264 -26.37 7.29 -4.94
CA ASN A 264 -27.01 6.59 -6.05
C ASN A 264 -25.93 6.14 -7.03
N SER A 265 -25.91 4.86 -7.35
CA SER A 265 -24.88 4.24 -8.18
C SER A 265 -25.46 3.05 -8.95
N GLN A 266 -24.59 2.15 -9.40
CA GLN A 266 -24.97 0.89 -10.03
C GLN A 266 -24.13 -0.27 -9.48
N THR A 267 -24.66 -1.49 -9.52
CA THR A 267 -23.93 -2.72 -9.16
C THR A 267 -22.83 -3.04 -10.19
N VAL A 268 -22.04 -4.10 -9.93
CA VAL A 268 -21.08 -4.66 -10.90
C VAL A 268 -21.71 -5.03 -12.25
N ALA A 269 -23.01 -5.34 -12.25
CA ALA A 269 -23.82 -5.67 -13.43
C ALA A 269 -24.56 -4.45 -14.01
N ALA A 270 -24.16 -3.24 -13.63
CA ALA A 270 -24.74 -1.97 -14.08
C ALA A 270 -26.24 -1.80 -13.76
N VAL A 271 -26.72 -2.43 -12.68
CA VAL A 271 -28.10 -2.27 -12.18
C VAL A 271 -28.14 -1.12 -11.18
N CYS A 272 -29.06 -0.17 -11.33
CA CYS A 272 -29.19 0.97 -10.41
C CYS A 272 -29.38 0.51 -8.96
N SER A 273 -28.64 1.14 -8.04
CA SER A 273 -28.71 0.85 -6.61
C SER A 273 -28.46 2.11 -5.78
N SER A 274 -28.84 2.06 -4.50
CA SER A 274 -28.73 3.20 -3.59
C SER A 274 -28.45 2.74 -2.16
N GLY A 275 -27.76 3.58 -1.39
CA GLY A 275 -27.45 3.34 0.01
C GLY A 275 -26.90 4.58 0.70
N ILE A 276 -26.85 4.57 2.03
CA ILE A 276 -26.28 5.67 2.82
C ILE A 276 -24.85 5.30 3.16
N TYR A 277 -23.89 6.17 2.82
CA TYR A 277 -22.48 5.93 3.07
C TYR A 277 -21.83 7.11 3.78
N ALA A 278 -20.94 6.78 4.71
CA ALA A 278 -19.90 7.68 5.16
C ALA A 278 -18.66 7.48 4.29
N THR A 279 -18.16 8.57 3.71
CA THR A 279 -16.98 8.51 2.84
C THR A 279 -16.02 9.63 3.19
N ALA A 280 -14.74 9.27 3.31
CA ALA A 280 -13.66 10.21 3.57
C ALA A 280 -12.58 10.09 2.49
N TRP A 281 -12.09 11.22 1.99
CA TRP A 281 -11.03 11.27 0.99
C TRP A 281 -10.19 12.54 1.14
N LEU A 282 -8.98 12.51 0.58
CA LEU A 282 -8.14 13.69 0.37
C LEU A 282 -8.34 14.17 -1.06
N GLU A 283 -8.74 15.42 -1.26
CA GLU A 283 -8.88 16.06 -2.57
C GLU A 283 -7.63 16.90 -2.88
N HIS A 284 -6.90 16.51 -3.91
CA HIS A 284 -5.60 17.07 -4.25
C HIS A 284 -5.76 18.26 -5.18
N ASN A 285 -5.55 19.47 -4.63
CA ASN A 285 -5.79 20.73 -5.34
C ASN A 285 -4.56 21.31 -6.05
N SER A 286 -3.37 20.77 -5.80
CA SER A 286 -2.12 21.23 -6.41
C SER A 286 -1.58 20.26 -7.45
N THR A 287 -0.87 20.78 -8.46
CA THR A 287 0.00 19.97 -9.29
C THR A 287 1.14 19.42 -8.43
N ASN A 288 1.53 18.16 -8.66
CA ASN A 288 2.50 17.44 -7.82
C ASN A 288 2.10 17.36 -6.34
N ALA A 289 0.80 17.18 -6.07
CA ALA A 289 0.30 17.00 -4.71
C ALA A 289 0.91 15.77 -4.04
N LYS A 290 0.88 15.81 -2.70
CA LYS A 290 1.33 14.73 -1.82
C LYS A 290 0.32 14.56 -0.70
N TYR A 291 0.24 13.36 -0.15
CA TYR A 291 -0.55 13.11 1.06
C TYR A 291 0.20 12.23 2.05
N GLU A 292 -0.13 12.42 3.31
CA GLU A 292 0.20 11.51 4.39
C GLU A 292 -1.08 11.23 5.19
N TYR A 293 -1.30 9.96 5.53
CA TYR A 293 -2.20 9.58 6.62
C TYR A 293 -1.73 8.26 7.23
N ALA A 294 -2.08 8.02 8.47
CA ALA A 294 -1.81 6.76 9.15
C ALA A 294 -3.11 6.11 9.61
N ILE A 295 -3.12 4.77 9.68
CA ILE A 295 -4.26 3.99 10.15
C ILE A 295 -3.81 3.14 11.33
N PHE A 296 -4.54 3.22 12.43
CA PHE A 296 -4.47 2.27 13.53
C PHE A 296 -5.62 1.29 13.38
N VAL A 297 -5.28 0.08 12.92
CA VAL A 297 -6.27 -0.99 12.70
C VAL A 297 -6.79 -1.45 14.06
N LYS A 298 -8.13 -1.46 14.20
CA LYS A 298 -8.78 -1.84 15.45
C LYS A 298 -8.45 -3.29 15.80
N THR A 299 -7.87 -3.46 16.98
CA THR A 299 -7.64 -4.77 17.59
C THR A 299 -7.66 -4.65 19.11
N ASP A 300 -8.25 -5.63 19.78
CA ASP A 300 -8.26 -5.70 21.25
C ASP A 300 -7.01 -6.42 21.79
N SER A 301 -6.18 -6.94 20.90
CA SER A 301 -5.00 -7.73 21.28
C SER A 301 -3.79 -6.91 21.71
N TYR A 302 -3.79 -5.60 21.47
CA TYR A 302 -2.63 -4.73 21.69
C TYR A 302 -2.90 -3.78 22.85
N ARG A 303 -1.84 -3.44 23.60
CA ARG A 303 -1.94 -2.66 24.85
C ARG A 303 -2.28 -1.19 24.64
N SER A 304 -1.89 -0.62 23.51
CA SER A 304 -2.03 0.82 23.26
C SER A 304 -3.30 1.15 22.49
N THR A 305 -3.93 2.29 22.80
CA THR A 305 -5.08 2.81 22.07
C THR A 305 -4.64 3.67 20.89
N ALA A 306 -5.53 3.89 19.91
CA ALA A 306 -5.24 4.77 18.78
C ALA A 306 -4.88 6.20 19.26
N THR A 307 -5.73 6.79 20.12
CA THR A 307 -5.50 8.13 20.69
C THR A 307 -4.13 8.25 21.35
N ALA A 308 -3.76 7.31 22.23
CA ALA A 308 -2.46 7.35 22.91
C ALA A 308 -1.26 7.21 21.96
N ASN A 309 -1.44 6.58 20.79
CA ASN A 309 -0.39 6.51 19.76
C ASN A 309 -0.32 7.77 18.91
N TRP A 310 -1.46 8.39 18.58
CA TRP A 310 -1.52 9.64 17.85
C TRP A 310 -0.94 10.81 18.66
N ASP A 311 -1.29 10.90 19.95
CA ASP A 311 -0.75 11.93 20.84
C ASP A 311 0.79 11.87 20.92
N ARG A 312 1.37 10.67 20.86
CA ARG A 312 2.83 10.46 20.87
C ARG A 312 3.56 11.03 19.66
N LEU A 313 2.88 11.23 18.53
CA LEU A 313 3.48 11.89 17.36
C LEU A 313 3.75 13.38 17.64
N HIS A 314 3.07 13.97 18.64
CA HIS A 314 3.15 15.38 18.98
C HIS A 314 3.82 15.66 20.33
N MET A 315 4.20 14.61 21.06
CA MET A 315 5.04 14.78 22.26
C MET A 315 6.44 15.21 21.82
N ASN A 316 6.98 16.29 22.42
CA ASN A 316 8.36 16.75 22.26
C ASN A 316 9.34 15.69 22.80
N SER A 317 9.49 14.59 22.08
CA SER A 317 10.34 13.48 22.44
C SER A 317 10.99 12.92 21.19
N ASN A 318 12.22 12.41 21.31
CA ASN A 318 12.91 11.72 20.22
C ASN A 318 12.31 10.32 19.95
N ARG A 319 11.08 10.05 20.39
CA ARG A 319 10.46 8.74 20.51
C ARG A 319 9.02 8.82 20.02
N VAL A 320 8.85 8.89 18.70
CA VAL A 320 7.56 8.92 18.04
C VAL A 320 7.16 7.53 17.53
N LEU A 321 5.85 7.32 17.34
CA LEU A 321 5.34 6.08 16.77
C LEU A 321 5.96 5.82 15.38
N TYR A 322 5.91 6.83 14.51
CA TYR A 322 6.59 6.83 13.23
C TYR A 322 7.05 8.24 12.84
N SER A 323 8.02 8.31 11.92
CA SER A 323 8.49 9.54 11.27
C SER A 323 8.60 9.33 9.77
N VAL A 324 8.13 10.29 8.97
CA VAL A 324 8.42 10.34 7.54
C VAL A 324 9.76 11.05 7.33
N LEU A 325 10.77 10.31 6.86
CA LEU A 325 12.13 10.83 6.65
C LEU A 325 12.32 11.41 5.24
N GLN A 326 11.58 10.89 4.27
CA GLN A 326 11.56 11.37 2.89
C GLN A 326 10.21 11.04 2.25
N GLN A 327 9.67 11.98 1.48
CA GLN A 327 8.44 11.82 0.71
C GLN A 327 8.47 12.77 -0.50
N ASP A 328 9.03 12.27 -1.59
CA ASP A 328 9.17 13.00 -2.84
C ASP A 328 9.09 12.05 -4.05
N ASP A 329 9.51 12.52 -5.21
CA ASP A 329 9.49 11.77 -6.46
C ASP A 329 10.54 10.65 -6.51
N LYS A 330 11.51 10.68 -5.59
CA LYS A 330 12.68 9.80 -5.59
C LYS A 330 12.50 8.63 -4.64
N ALA A 331 12.01 8.88 -3.43
CA ALA A 331 11.76 7.84 -2.46
C ALA A 331 10.71 8.24 -1.42
N HIS A 332 10.04 7.23 -0.89
CA HIS A 332 9.31 7.33 0.37
C HIS A 332 10.06 6.55 1.44
N VAL A 333 10.36 7.18 2.57
CA VAL A 333 11.11 6.57 3.68
C VAL A 333 10.41 6.84 4.99
N VAL A 334 10.08 5.78 5.73
CA VAL A 334 9.41 5.85 7.04
C VAL A 334 10.23 5.11 8.07
N GLN A 335 10.33 5.68 9.27
CA GLN A 335 10.93 5.08 10.45
C GLN A 335 9.83 4.77 11.47
N PHE A 336 9.83 3.58 12.07
CA PHE A 336 9.01 3.22 13.23
C PHE A 336 9.86 3.14 14.49
N GLY A 337 9.41 3.77 15.57
CA GLY A 337 10.18 3.89 16.83
C GLY A 337 9.53 3.28 18.06
N ILE A 338 8.23 3.03 18.03
CA ILE A 338 7.46 2.47 19.16
C ILE A 338 6.64 1.28 18.66
N SER A 339 6.59 0.21 19.44
CA SER A 339 5.69 -0.93 19.21
C SER A 339 4.33 -0.69 19.86
N PRO A 340 3.23 -0.56 19.08
CA PRO A 340 1.87 -0.53 19.61
C PRO A 340 1.50 -1.75 20.45
N GLN A 341 1.97 -2.95 20.07
CA GLN A 341 1.67 -4.19 20.76
C GLN A 341 2.19 -4.18 22.21
N ARG A 342 3.46 -3.79 22.40
CA ARG A 342 4.12 -3.81 23.71
C ARG A 342 4.03 -2.49 24.45
N ASN A 343 3.62 -1.42 23.76
CA ASN A 343 3.70 -0.05 24.25
C ASN A 343 5.12 0.32 24.71
N ALA A 344 6.12 0.01 23.89
CA ALA A 344 7.54 0.16 24.22
C ALA A 344 8.35 0.67 23.03
N ILE A 345 9.42 1.41 23.33
CA ILE A 345 10.41 1.83 22.32
C ILE A 345 11.09 0.59 21.76
N ILE A 346 11.37 0.62 20.47
CA ILE A 346 12.07 -0.45 19.77
C ILE A 346 13.35 0.06 19.15
N THR A 347 14.22 -0.88 18.75
CA THR A 347 15.18 -0.61 17.68
C THR A 347 14.43 -0.06 16.48
N PRO A 348 14.81 1.10 15.93
CA PRO A 348 14.10 1.67 14.80
C PRO A 348 14.07 0.74 13.60
N LEU A 349 12.87 0.54 13.07
CA LEU A 349 12.64 -0.18 11.83
C LEU A 349 12.37 0.84 10.72
N TYR A 350 13.15 0.76 9.64
CA TYR A 350 13.01 1.66 8.51
C TYR A 350 12.41 0.91 7.33
N GLY A 351 11.47 1.53 6.64
CA GLY A 351 10.97 1.11 5.34
C GLY A 351 11.39 2.10 4.26
N TYR A 352 11.79 1.59 3.11
CA TYR A 352 12.19 2.35 1.93
C TYR A 352 11.40 1.88 0.71
N VAL A 353 10.75 2.82 0.04
CA VAL A 353 10.24 2.66 -1.33
C VAL A 353 11.07 3.58 -2.21
N ILE A 354 11.99 3.00 -2.97
CA ILE A 354 12.86 3.75 -3.86
C ILE A 354 12.27 3.71 -5.27
N PHE A 355 12.01 4.88 -5.84
CA PHE A 355 11.53 5.08 -7.21
C PHE A 355 12.68 5.45 -8.16
N ASP A 356 13.68 6.19 -7.67
CA ASP A 356 14.84 6.61 -8.45
C ASP A 356 16.14 6.20 -7.71
N ALA A 357 16.90 5.31 -8.33
CA ALA A 357 18.11 4.75 -7.74
C ALA A 357 19.28 5.74 -7.64
N THR A 358 19.27 6.80 -8.44
CA THR A 358 20.38 7.76 -8.50
C THR A 358 20.32 8.80 -7.37
N SER A 359 19.25 8.77 -6.59
CA SER A 359 18.92 9.82 -5.64
C SER A 359 19.58 9.64 -4.27
N LYS A 360 19.85 10.78 -3.61
CA LYS A 360 20.35 10.79 -2.23
C LYS A 360 19.23 10.34 -1.29
N LEU A 361 19.52 9.32 -0.48
CA LEU A 361 18.64 8.84 0.58
C LEU A 361 18.87 9.64 1.89
N PRO A 362 17.91 9.63 2.83
CA PRO A 362 17.95 10.56 3.96
C PRO A 362 19.08 10.19 4.92
N LYS A 363 19.86 11.18 5.36
CA LYS A 363 21.01 10.98 6.27
C LYS A 363 20.64 10.31 7.60
N GLY A 364 19.39 10.45 8.05
CA GLY A 364 18.89 9.81 9.27
C GLY A 364 18.53 8.33 9.12
N GLY A 365 18.69 7.74 7.93
CA GLY A 365 18.39 6.35 7.64
C GLY A 365 19.60 5.40 7.66
N LEU A 366 19.34 4.09 7.56
CA LEU A 366 20.37 3.05 7.49
C LEU A 366 20.94 2.82 6.08
N ILE A 367 20.28 3.33 5.04
CA ILE A 367 20.68 3.17 3.64
C ILE A 367 20.99 4.53 3.04
N THR A 368 22.14 4.65 2.38
CA THR A 368 22.64 5.91 1.81
C THR A 368 22.57 5.95 0.29
N LYS A 369 22.65 4.79 -0.38
CA LYS A 369 22.58 4.67 -1.83
C LYS A 369 22.07 3.29 -2.25
N VAL A 370 21.40 3.22 -3.40
CA VAL A 370 21.11 1.96 -4.11
C VAL A 370 21.45 2.10 -5.60
N THR A 371 21.58 1.01 -6.35
CA THR A 371 21.86 1.07 -7.80
C THR A 371 20.63 0.86 -8.69
N LYS A 372 19.54 0.34 -8.13
CA LYS A 372 18.24 0.21 -8.80
C LYS A 372 17.11 0.54 -7.82
N GLN A 373 15.95 0.90 -8.36
CA GLN A 373 14.71 0.96 -7.60
C GLN A 373 14.42 -0.36 -6.92
N CYS A 374 13.88 -0.31 -5.71
CA CYS A 374 13.61 -1.48 -4.91
C CYS A 374 12.70 -1.11 -3.74
N ARG A 375 12.32 -2.14 -2.97
CA ARG A 375 11.65 -2.01 -1.68
C ARG A 375 12.57 -2.62 -0.64
N ILE A 376 12.84 -1.89 0.43
CA ILE A 376 13.72 -2.37 1.50
C ILE A 376 13.07 -2.15 2.85
N MET A 377 13.18 -3.13 3.74
CA MET A 377 13.02 -2.91 5.17
C MET A 377 14.33 -3.24 5.87
N VAL A 378 14.72 -2.41 6.83
CA VAL A 378 16.00 -2.57 7.52
C VAL A 378 15.91 -2.11 8.97
N GLU A 379 16.53 -2.86 9.86
CA GLU A 379 16.77 -2.47 11.24
C GLU A 379 18.22 -2.78 11.62
N GLN A 380 18.74 -2.08 12.62
CA GLN A 380 20.09 -2.31 13.14
C GLN A 380 20.04 -2.43 14.66
N ASN A 381 20.42 -3.59 15.20
CA ASN A 381 20.65 -3.74 16.63
C ASN A 381 22.15 -3.55 16.99
N SER A 382 22.52 -3.84 18.23
CA SER A 382 23.91 -3.66 18.69
C SER A 382 24.93 -4.49 17.89
N ARG A 383 24.56 -5.68 17.42
CA ARG A 383 25.46 -6.67 16.80
C ARG A 383 25.26 -6.86 15.29
N SER A 384 24.06 -6.60 14.77
CA SER A 384 23.70 -6.97 13.40
C SER A 384 22.79 -5.94 12.73
N VAL A 385 22.87 -5.90 11.40
CA VAL A 385 21.90 -5.28 10.51
C VAL A 385 21.04 -6.39 9.91
N PHE A 386 19.72 -6.24 9.95
CA PHE A 386 18.78 -7.12 9.26
C PHE A 386 18.14 -6.33 8.14
N LEU A 387 18.24 -6.83 6.92
CA LEU A 387 17.78 -6.13 5.73
C LEU A 387 17.02 -7.11 4.85
N SER A 388 15.77 -6.78 4.49
CA SER A 388 15.03 -7.47 3.45
C SER A 388 14.82 -6.56 2.25
N ILE A 389 15.08 -7.08 1.05
CA ILE A 389 14.97 -6.37 -0.23
C ILE A 389 14.08 -7.12 -1.21
N SER A 390 13.34 -6.38 -2.02
CA SER A 390 12.64 -6.89 -3.21
C SER A 390 12.82 -5.94 -4.39
N TYR A 391 12.97 -6.52 -5.59
CA TYR A 391 12.78 -5.87 -6.88
C TYR A 391 11.42 -6.31 -7.45
N PRO A 392 10.31 -5.61 -7.19
CA PRO A 392 8.96 -6.15 -7.42
C PRO A 392 8.57 -6.30 -8.89
N ASP A 393 9.32 -5.69 -9.81
CA ASP A 393 9.15 -5.90 -11.25
C ASP A 393 9.62 -7.32 -11.62
N LEU A 394 8.69 -8.12 -12.13
CA LEU A 394 8.92 -9.53 -12.45
C LEU A 394 10.00 -9.71 -13.53
N ASN A 395 10.33 -8.66 -14.28
CA ASN A 395 11.44 -8.64 -15.25
C ASN A 395 11.43 -9.83 -16.21
N PHE A 396 10.24 -10.25 -16.66
CA PHE A 396 10.09 -11.29 -17.67
C PHE A 396 10.71 -10.85 -19.00
N ASN A 397 11.19 -11.82 -19.76
CA ASN A 397 11.75 -11.59 -21.09
C ASN A 397 10.60 -11.53 -22.11
N VAL A 398 10.07 -10.33 -22.35
CA VAL A 398 9.02 -10.09 -23.36
C VAL A 398 9.52 -9.11 -24.42
N ASP A 399 9.04 -9.30 -25.65
CA ASP A 399 9.31 -8.40 -26.76
C ASP A 399 8.35 -7.19 -26.71
N GLY A 400 8.82 -6.08 -26.14
CA GLY A 400 8.09 -4.82 -26.10
C GLY A 400 7.21 -4.60 -24.86
N GLU A 401 6.41 -3.53 -24.88
CA GLU A 401 5.51 -3.15 -23.79
C GLU A 401 4.14 -3.80 -23.95
N LEU A 402 3.70 -4.55 -22.94
CA LEU A 402 2.33 -5.03 -22.85
C LEU A 402 1.39 -3.86 -22.52
N LYS A 403 0.34 -3.65 -23.32
CA LYS A 403 -0.68 -2.61 -23.07
C LYS A 403 -1.99 -3.24 -22.62
N THR A 404 -2.35 -4.37 -23.20
CA THR A 404 -3.57 -5.13 -22.89
C THR A 404 -3.27 -6.62 -22.80
N SER A 405 -4.19 -7.39 -22.19
CA SER A 405 -4.09 -8.86 -22.24
C SER A 405 -4.12 -9.45 -23.65
N GLY A 406 -4.48 -8.69 -24.68
CA GLY A 406 -4.42 -9.15 -26.08
C GLY A 406 -3.01 -9.13 -26.68
N ASP A 407 -2.08 -8.38 -26.08
CA ASP A 407 -0.67 -8.34 -26.49
C ASP A 407 0.09 -9.56 -25.94
N VAL A 408 -0.53 -10.30 -25.03
CA VAL A 408 -0.10 -11.60 -24.57
C VAL A 408 -0.48 -12.61 -25.65
N ASN A 409 0.48 -12.95 -26.52
CA ASN A 409 0.30 -14.05 -27.47
C ASN A 409 -0.14 -15.32 -26.69
N LYS A 410 -0.99 -16.16 -27.31
CA LYS A 410 -1.67 -17.27 -26.63
C LYS A 410 -0.74 -18.34 -26.05
N GLU A 411 0.52 -18.36 -26.44
CA GLU A 411 1.54 -19.26 -25.92
C GLU A 411 2.54 -18.42 -25.12
N GLU A 412 2.83 -18.84 -23.88
CA GLU A 412 4.03 -18.43 -23.12
C GLU A 412 4.04 -17.07 -22.41
N LEU A 413 3.06 -16.75 -21.54
CA LEU A 413 3.31 -15.87 -20.38
C LEU A 413 3.38 -16.64 -19.05
N TYR A 414 2.74 -17.82 -18.98
CA TYR A 414 2.80 -18.71 -17.81
C TYR A 414 4.14 -19.43 -17.65
N GLU A 415 4.95 -19.48 -18.71
CA GLU A 415 6.25 -20.16 -18.73
C GLU A 415 7.42 -19.17 -18.73
N LEU A 416 7.16 -17.86 -18.70
CA LEU A 416 8.23 -16.88 -18.74
C LEU A 416 9.02 -16.86 -17.44
N GLU A 417 10.33 -16.97 -17.59
CA GLU A 417 11.25 -16.84 -16.48
C GLU A 417 11.65 -15.37 -16.26
N SER A 418 11.66 -14.97 -14.99
CA SER A 418 12.21 -13.69 -14.57
C SER A 418 13.72 -13.66 -14.80
N ARG A 419 14.20 -12.65 -15.51
CA ARG A 419 15.64 -12.40 -15.63
C ARG A 419 16.21 -11.89 -14.32
N GLU A 420 17.39 -12.41 -13.96
CA GLU A 420 18.12 -12.00 -12.76
C GLU A 420 18.42 -10.49 -12.76
N VAL A 421 18.29 -9.87 -11.59
CA VAL A 421 18.58 -8.46 -11.36
C VAL A 421 19.62 -8.34 -10.25
N GLU A 422 20.71 -7.65 -10.57
CA GLU A 422 21.70 -7.25 -9.58
C GLU A 422 21.34 -5.88 -8.98
N ILE A 423 21.36 -5.78 -7.65
CA ILE A 423 21.19 -4.51 -6.90
C ILE A 423 22.28 -4.39 -5.84
N GLU A 424 22.94 -3.25 -5.81
CA GLU A 424 23.85 -2.86 -4.73
C GLU A 424 23.13 -1.90 -3.77
N VAL A 425 23.29 -2.13 -2.48
CA VAL A 425 22.75 -1.31 -1.39
C VAL A 425 23.90 -0.85 -0.52
N THR A 426 24.09 0.46 -0.41
CA THR A 426 25.12 1.06 0.47
C THR A 426 24.51 1.40 1.82
N LEU A 427 25.05 0.80 2.88
CA LEU A 427 24.68 1.07 4.27
C LEU A 427 25.39 2.31 4.82
N SER A 428 24.81 2.93 5.83
CA SER A 428 25.46 3.98 6.63
C SER A 428 26.53 3.41 7.58
N VAL A 429 26.44 2.13 7.90
CA VAL A 429 27.29 1.42 8.87
C VAL A 429 28.12 0.33 8.21
N ASP A 430 29.24 -0.01 8.83
CA ASP A 430 30.09 -1.13 8.44
C ASP A 430 29.51 -2.47 8.90
N VAL A 431 29.70 -3.48 8.06
CA VAL A 431 29.39 -4.89 8.34
C VAL A 431 30.55 -5.78 7.91
N LYS A 432 30.66 -6.98 8.48
CA LYS A 432 31.65 -7.98 8.10
C LYS A 432 31.45 -8.41 6.64
N THR A 433 32.56 -8.71 5.96
CA THR A 433 32.52 -9.18 4.57
C THR A 433 32.12 -10.65 4.44
N THR A 434 32.30 -11.43 5.50
CA THR A 434 31.94 -12.85 5.58
C THR A 434 30.49 -13.02 6.03
N LEU A 435 29.71 -13.80 5.28
CA LEU A 435 28.35 -14.19 5.63
C LEU A 435 28.35 -15.63 6.14
N SER A 436 27.53 -15.93 7.16
CA SER A 436 27.26 -17.32 7.53
C SER A 436 26.36 -18.00 6.51
N ASP A 437 26.39 -19.33 6.42
CA ASP A 437 25.56 -20.10 5.48
C ASP A 437 24.05 -19.87 5.68
N SER A 438 23.63 -19.54 6.90
CA SER A 438 22.24 -19.22 7.25
C SER A 438 21.92 -17.71 7.26
N ALA A 439 22.84 -16.87 6.77
CA ALA A 439 22.68 -15.42 6.81
C ALA A 439 21.59 -14.91 5.86
N VAL A 440 21.31 -15.65 4.77
CA VAL A 440 20.41 -15.23 3.70
C VAL A 440 19.19 -16.14 3.65
N ILE A 441 18.01 -15.54 3.56
CA ILE A 441 16.72 -16.25 3.56
C ILE A 441 15.86 -15.67 2.44
N VAL A 442 15.11 -16.52 1.73
CA VAL A 442 14.09 -16.07 0.77
C VAL A 442 12.72 -16.34 1.33
N HIS A 443 11.88 -15.32 1.38
CA HIS A 443 10.51 -15.48 1.83
C HIS A 443 9.69 -16.31 0.82
N GLY A 444 8.91 -17.26 1.34
CA GLY A 444 8.08 -18.17 0.54
C GLY A 444 8.79 -19.45 0.10
N SER A 445 10.08 -19.60 0.42
CA SER A 445 10.89 -20.80 0.11
C SER A 445 10.69 -21.34 -1.31
N PRO A 446 10.85 -20.49 -2.35
CA PRO A 446 10.65 -20.92 -3.73
C PRO A 446 11.59 -22.08 -4.10
N ALA A 447 11.02 -23.12 -4.72
CA ALA A 447 11.78 -24.29 -5.14
C ALA A 447 12.89 -23.90 -6.13
N GLY A 448 14.09 -24.44 -5.93
CA GLY A 448 15.23 -24.27 -6.85
C GLY A 448 15.84 -22.86 -6.90
N TYR A 449 15.43 -21.93 -6.04
CA TYR A 449 16.02 -20.60 -6.00
C TYR A 449 16.91 -20.40 -4.77
N GLN A 450 18.18 -20.07 -5.03
CA GLN A 450 19.16 -19.71 -4.01
C GLN A 450 19.63 -18.27 -4.24
N PRO A 451 19.44 -17.35 -3.28
CA PRO A 451 19.88 -15.97 -3.41
C PRO A 451 21.40 -15.89 -3.21
N ARG A 452 22.05 -15.02 -3.99
CA ARG A 452 23.49 -14.76 -3.92
C ARG A 452 23.68 -13.34 -3.42
N VAL A 453 24.27 -13.22 -2.23
CA VAL A 453 24.56 -11.95 -1.56
C VAL A 453 26.04 -11.88 -1.22
N GLU A 454 26.67 -10.75 -1.50
CA GLU A 454 28.03 -10.47 -1.08
C GLU A 454 28.15 -9.08 -0.45
N VAL A 455 29.23 -8.86 0.30
CA VAL A 455 29.55 -7.58 0.92
C VAL A 455 30.85 -7.06 0.31
N LYS A 456 30.76 -5.98 -0.46
CA LYS A 456 31.92 -5.31 -1.06
C LYS A 456 32.50 -4.26 -0.12
N ARG A 457 33.84 -4.18 -0.14
CA ARG A 457 34.65 -3.15 0.52
C ARG A 457 34.82 -1.96 -0.43
N LEU A 458 34.80 -0.74 0.09
CA LEU A 458 35.27 0.43 -0.67
C LEU A 458 36.79 0.50 -0.53
N ALA A 459 37.51 0.78 -1.62
CA ALA A 459 38.98 0.83 -1.60
C ALA A 459 39.54 1.82 -0.54
N SER A 460 38.76 2.84 -0.15
CA SER A 460 39.13 3.90 0.79
C SER A 460 38.62 3.73 2.24
N SER A 461 37.83 2.70 2.55
CA SER A 461 37.24 2.44 3.89
C SER A 461 36.43 1.13 3.83
N PRO A 462 36.43 0.20 4.81
CA PRO A 462 36.82 0.27 6.24
C PRO A 462 38.05 -0.65 6.52
N PRO A 463 38.44 -0.97 7.79
CA PRO A 463 39.49 -1.97 8.09
C PRO A 463 39.30 -3.33 7.37
N PRO A 464 40.36 -4.15 7.25
CA PRO A 464 40.29 -5.47 6.62
C PRO A 464 39.13 -6.30 7.19
N GLY A 465 38.35 -6.95 6.32
CA GLY A 465 37.21 -7.80 6.72
C GLY A 465 35.87 -7.07 6.94
N LYS A 466 35.78 -5.76 6.65
CA LYS A 466 34.52 -5.01 6.67
C LYS A 466 34.20 -4.32 5.35
N GLY A 467 32.92 -4.07 5.11
CA GLY A 467 32.39 -3.34 3.96
C GLY A 467 31.04 -2.67 4.26
N LYS A 468 30.56 -1.85 3.32
CA LYS A 468 29.26 -1.14 3.43
C LYS A 468 28.32 -1.40 2.26
N ILE A 469 28.81 -2.04 1.18
CA ILE A 469 28.03 -2.26 -0.03
C ILE A 469 27.58 -3.71 -0.05
N ILE A 470 26.27 -3.92 0.02
CA ILE A 470 25.64 -5.24 -0.04
C ILE A 470 25.17 -5.46 -1.47
N VAL A 471 25.64 -6.51 -2.13
CA VAL A 471 25.31 -6.79 -3.53
C VAL A 471 24.44 -8.04 -3.58
N PHE A 472 23.20 -7.87 -4.02
CA PHE A 472 22.26 -8.94 -4.31
C PHE A 472 22.38 -9.26 -5.80
N LYS A 473 23.02 -10.38 -6.16
CA LYS A 473 23.41 -10.67 -7.55
C LYS A 473 22.30 -11.21 -8.44
N ASN A 474 21.30 -11.86 -7.85
CA ASN A 474 20.30 -12.62 -8.60
C ASN A 474 18.88 -12.47 -8.04
N LEU A 475 18.45 -11.23 -7.75
CA LEU A 475 17.05 -10.99 -7.42
C LEU A 475 16.18 -11.35 -8.64
N LYS A 476 15.13 -12.13 -8.43
CA LYS A 476 14.18 -12.50 -9.50
C LYS A 476 12.77 -12.71 -8.93
N ASN A 477 11.77 -12.71 -9.82
CA ASN A 477 10.35 -12.96 -9.50
C ASN A 477 9.75 -12.01 -8.44
N GLY A 478 10.41 -10.89 -8.14
CA GLY A 478 10.05 -10.03 -7.02
C GLY A 478 10.11 -10.69 -5.65
N PHE A 479 10.81 -11.82 -5.48
CA PHE A 479 10.95 -12.43 -4.16
C PHE A 479 11.59 -11.46 -3.16
N SER A 480 11.19 -11.57 -1.90
CA SER A 480 11.84 -10.84 -0.81
C SER A 480 13.02 -11.66 -0.31
N VAL A 481 14.23 -11.10 -0.40
CA VAL A 481 15.47 -11.69 0.06
C VAL A 481 15.91 -10.95 1.31
N GLU A 482 15.99 -11.67 2.43
CA GLU A 482 16.43 -11.15 3.72
C GLU A 482 17.86 -11.60 4.01
N VAL A 483 18.65 -10.69 4.57
CA VAL A 483 20.02 -10.96 5.01
C VAL A 483 20.25 -10.41 6.43
N LYS A 484 20.92 -11.22 7.26
CA LYS A 484 21.50 -10.81 8.54
C LYS A 484 22.99 -10.58 8.37
N LEU A 485 23.43 -9.35 8.65
CA LEU A 485 24.80 -8.90 8.49
C LEU A 485 25.39 -8.61 9.88
N GLU A 486 26.53 -9.18 10.21
CA GLU A 486 27.25 -8.85 11.46
C GLU A 486 28.01 -7.54 11.30
N LYS A 487 28.06 -6.71 12.34
CA LYS A 487 28.73 -5.40 12.32
C LYS A 487 30.24 -5.47 12.44
#